data_AF-A0A2R6S111-F1
#
_entry.id   AF-A0A2R6S111-F1
#
_cell.length_a   1.000
_cell.length_b   1.000
_cell.length_c   1.000
_cell.angle_alpha   90.00
_cell.angle_beta   90.00
_cell.angle_gamma   90.00
#
_symmetry.space_group_name_H-M   'P 1'
#
loop_
_entity.id
_entity.type
_entity.pdbx_description
1 polymer ?
#
loop_
_entity_poly.entity_id
_entity_poly.type
_entity_poly.pdbx_seq_one_letter_code
_entity_poly.pdbx_strand_id
1 'polypeptide(L)' 'MGIIRSSFSLMLGTICGVYIAQNYNVPNIRKLADTGLAMAKRYEETYRKPKKNKDDE' A
#
# COMPACT_ATOMS: atom_id res chain seq x y z
N MET A 1 0.79 29.75 -24.88
CA MET A 1 1.36 28.43 -24.54
C MET A 1 0.51 27.83 -23.43
N GLY A 2 -0.57 27.16 -23.84
CA GLY A 2 -1.70 26.84 -22.98
C GLY A 2 -1.59 25.48 -22.30
N ILE A 3 -2.43 25.34 -21.28
CA ILE A 3 -2.69 24.19 -20.42
C ILE A 3 -2.66 22.86 -21.21
N ILE A 4 -3.17 22.85 -22.45
CA ILE A 4 -3.17 21.71 -23.38
C ILE A 4 -1.78 21.11 -23.62
N ARG A 5 -0.72 21.91 -23.78
CA ARG A 5 0.65 21.40 -23.99
C ARG A 5 1.24 20.78 -22.73
N SER A 6 0.86 21.27 -21.55
CA SER A 6 1.31 20.74 -20.25
C SER A 6 0.54 19.47 -19.86
N SER A 7 -0.78 19.46 -20.09
CA SER A 7 -1.65 18.31 -19.80
C SER A 7 -1.40 17.13 -20.74
N PHE A 8 -0.89 17.36 -21.95
CA PHE A 8 -0.56 16.30 -22.90
C PHE A 8 0.45 15.30 -22.33
N SER A 9 1.53 15.79 -21.68
CA SER A 9 2.52 14.92 -21.02
C SER A 9 1.92 14.12 -19.87
N LEU A 10 0.94 14.69 -19.16
CA LEU A 10 0.22 13.99 -18.08
C LEU A 10 -0.66 12.89 -18.67
N MET A 11 -1.43 13.19 -19.72
CA MET A 11 -2.27 12.20 -20.41
C MET A 11 -1.44 11.05 -21.02
N LEU A 12 -0.33 11.35 -21.70
CA LEU A 12 0.59 10.33 -22.22
C LEU A 12 1.19 9.50 -21.09
N GLY A 13 1.62 10.13 -20.01
CA GLY A 13 2.12 9.43 -18.82
C GLY A 13 1.06 8.51 -18.21
N THR A 14 -0.19 8.95 -18.12
CA THR A 14 -1.31 8.13 -17.63
C THR A 14 -1.58 6.95 -18.55
N ILE A 15 -1.65 7.14 -19.87
CA ILE A 15 -1.91 6.06 -20.83
C ILE A 15 -0.78 5.01 -20.78
N CYS A 16 0.47 5.45 -20.80
CA CYS A 16 1.62 4.57 -20.65
C CYS A 16 1.61 3.82 -19.31
N GLY A 17 1.29 4.51 -18.22
CA GLY A 17 1.17 3.90 -16.88
C GLY A 17 0.08 2.84 -16.81
N VAL A 18 -1.09 3.11 -17.40
CA VAL A 18 -2.21 2.14 -17.48
C VAL A 18 -1.82 0.94 -18.34
N TYR A 19 -1.13 1.14 -19.47
CA TYR A 19 -0.66 0.04 -20.31
C TYR A 19 0.31 -0.88 -19.56
N ILE A 20 1.26 -0.30 -18.81
CA ILE A 20 2.19 -1.06 -17.98
C ILE A 20 1.43 -1.80 -16.88
N ALA A 21 0.46 -1.17 -16.20
CA ALA A 21 -0.32 -1.80 -15.15
C ALA A 21 -1.22 -2.95 -15.66
N GLN A 22 -1.61 -2.94 -16.93
CA GLN A 22 -2.34 -4.06 -17.55
C GLN A 22 -1.39 -5.18 -18.02
N ASN A 23 -0.21 -4.82 -18.51
CA ASN A 23 0.74 -5.78 -19.09
C ASN A 23 1.63 -6.47 -18.03
N TYR A 24 1.77 -5.87 -16.84
CA TYR A 24 2.39 -6.51 -15.70
C TYR A 24 1.31 -7.13 -14.81
N ASN A 25 1.57 -8.34 -14.32
CA ASN A 25 0.70 -9.00 -13.36
C ASN A 25 0.89 -8.34 -11.98
N VAL A 26 0.34 -7.14 -11.82
CA VAL A 26 0.51 -6.34 -10.61
C VAL A 26 -0.21 -7.07 -9.47
N PRO A 27 0.51 -7.48 -8.41
CA PRO A 27 -0.11 -8.20 -7.31
C PRO A 27 -1.22 -7.35 -6.71
N ASN A 28 -2.33 -7.98 -6.36
CA ASN A 28 -3.49 -7.29 -5.81
C ASN A 28 -3.08 -6.51 -4.55
N ILE A 29 -3.03 -5.18 -4.65
CA ILE A 29 -2.53 -4.30 -3.59
C ILE A 29 -3.35 -4.45 -2.31
N ARG A 30 -4.64 -4.81 -2.42
CA ARG A 30 -5.47 -5.12 -1.25
C ARG A 30 -4.95 -6.35 -0.53
N LYS A 31 -4.63 -7.43 -1.25
CA LYS A 31 -4.00 -8.62 -0.63
C LYS A 31 -2.66 -8.30 0.00
N LEU A 32 -1.86 -7.45 -0.65
CA LEU A 32 -0.56 -7.03 -0.13
C LEU A 32 -0.71 -6.22 1.16
N ALA A 33 -1.66 -5.28 1.20
CA ALA A 33 -1.99 -4.48 2.37
C ALA A 33 -2.55 -5.34 3.50
N ASP A 34 -3.49 -6.24 3.21
CA ASP A 34 -4.06 -7.17 4.20
C ASP A 34 -2.97 -8.07 4.79
N THR A 35 -2.05 -8.58 3.96
CA THR A 35 -0.91 -9.38 4.42
C THR A 35 0.05 -8.56 5.28
N GLY A 36 0.35 -7.32 4.87
CA GLY A 36 1.19 -6.40 5.62
C GLY A 36 0.59 -6.06 6.99
N LEU A 37 -0.72 -5.80 7.05
CA LEU A 37 -1.44 -5.52 8.29
C LEU A 37 -1.49 -6.75 9.21
N ALA A 38 -1.74 -7.93 8.64
CA ALA A 38 -1.68 -9.18 9.39
C ALA A 38 -0.28 -9.45 9.95
N MET A 39 0.76 -9.22 9.17
CA MET A 39 2.16 -9.37 9.60
C MET A 39 2.53 -8.35 10.68
N ALA A 40 2.10 -7.10 10.54
CA ALA A 40 2.30 -6.06 11.54
C ALA A 40 1.62 -6.41 12.86
N LYS A 41 0.37 -6.92 12.82
CA LYS A 41 -0.33 -7.39 14.01
C LYS A 41 0.36 -8.58 14.66
N ARG A 42 0.88 -9.53 13.88
CA ARG A 42 1.68 -10.65 14.42
C ARG A 42 2.98 -10.18 15.05
N TYR A 43 3.64 -9.22 14.44
CA TYR A 43 4.83 -8.60 14.99
C TYR A 43 4.51 -7.89 16.30
N GLU A 44 3.45 -7.08 16.33
CA GLU A 44 2.95 -6.45 17.55
C GLU A 44 2.65 -7.51 18.62
N GLU A 45 1.85 -8.53 18.35
CA GLU A 45 1.50 -9.59 19.30
C GLU A 45 2.73 -10.34 19.84
N THR A 46 3.73 -10.60 19.00
CA THR A 46 4.96 -11.31 19.39
C THR A 46 5.84 -10.47 20.32
N TYR A 47 5.94 -9.16 20.06
CA TYR A 47 6.82 -8.26 20.80
C TYR A 47 6.09 -7.44 21.88
N ARG A 48 4.76 -7.51 21.95
CA ARG A 48 3.98 -6.81 22.96
C ARG A 48 4.32 -7.40 24.32
N LYS A 49 4.86 -6.56 25.20
CA LYS A 49 5.07 -6.95 26.61
C LYS A 49 3.74 -7.48 27.18
N PRO A 50 3.74 -8.64 27.87
CA PRO A 50 2.54 -9.13 28.54
C PRO A 50 2.05 -8.04 29.49
N LYS A 51 0.74 -7.75 29.45
CA LYS A 51 0.14 -6.81 30.40
C LYS A 51 0.39 -7.38 31.79
N LYS A 52 1.10 -6.63 32.65
CA LYS A 52 1.09 -6.88 34.09
C LYS A 52 -0.37 -6.73 34.52
N ASN A 53 -1.01 -7.79 34.98
CA ASN A 53 -2.25 -7.66 35.75
C ASN A 53 -1.90 -6.73 36.91
N LYS A 54 -2.57 -5.58 36.98
CA LYS A 54 -2.52 -4.68 38.13
C LYS A 54 -3.54 -5.14 39.16
N ASP A 55 -3.57 -6.44 39.42
CA ASP A 55 -4.45 -7.08 40.40
C ASP A 55 -3.63 -7.83 41.47
N ASP A 56 -2.35 -7.49 41.60
CA ASP A 56 -1.53 -7.83 42.76
C ASP A 56 -0.93 -6.52 43.28
N GLU A 57 -1.52 -6.02 44.38
CA GLU A 57 -1.19 -4.86 45.24
C GLU A 57 -2.08 -3.61 45.13
#